data_AF-A0A7T4DI72-F1
#
_entry.id   AF-A0A7T4DI72-F1
#
_cell.length_a   1.000
_cell.length_b   1.000
_cell.length_c   1.000
_cell.angle_alpha   90.00
_cell.angle_beta   90.00
_cell.angle_gamma   90.00
#
_symmetry.space_group_name_H-M   'P 1'
#
loop_
_entity.id
_entity.type
_entity.pdbx_description
1 polymer ?
#
loop_
_entity_poly.entity_id
_entity_poly.type
_entity_poly.pdbx_seq_one_letter_code
_entity_poly.pdbx_strand_id
1 'polypeptide(L)'
;MSEAWNDYLAPHPFEFLLLRTSPTQYLVRLEQIEPVPLELPALFGEWLYNLRSALDHVVWASAAHASGSIPPAGEDGLQYPIYDTEKAWKRNLWRLRPLPEHQVEMLHTMQPFNSDLDANFLGWINRLARIDRHRRLAMWTARVAEAEPVFQIPSGVAPALEWGQWVFQEDAAILLG
;
A
#
# COMPACT_ATOMS: atom_id res chain seq x y z
N MET A 1 6.89 1.78 13.38
CA MET A 1 6.95 1.28 11.99
C MET A 1 8.34 1.48 11.39
N SER A 2 8.85 2.71 11.28
CA SER A 2 10.18 2.96 10.70
C SER A 2 11.32 2.27 11.44
N GLU A 3 11.25 2.21 12.78
CA GLU A 3 12.22 1.48 13.62
C GLU A 3 12.20 -0.02 13.30
N ALA A 4 11.04 -0.69 13.43
CA ALA A 4 10.88 -2.10 13.07
C ALA A 4 11.30 -2.44 11.62
N TRP A 5 11.11 -1.51 10.68
CA TRP A 5 11.57 -1.68 9.30
C TRP A 5 13.09 -1.62 9.19
N ASN A 6 13.72 -0.65 9.87
CA ASN A 6 15.17 -0.53 9.89
C ASN A 6 15.83 -1.72 10.61
N ASP A 7 15.24 -2.19 11.70
CA ASP A 7 15.72 -3.36 12.44
C ASP A 7 15.65 -4.63 11.58
N TYR A 8 14.59 -4.80 10.80
CA TYR A 8 14.47 -5.88 9.82
C TYR A 8 15.52 -5.80 8.70
N LEU A 9 15.87 -4.59 8.24
CA LEU A 9 16.87 -4.41 7.18
C LEU A 9 18.32 -4.50 7.67
N ALA A 10 18.58 -4.23 8.96
CA ALA A 10 19.92 -4.22 9.55
C ALA A 10 20.74 -5.52 9.33
N PRO A 11 20.17 -6.74 9.43
CA PRO A 11 20.92 -7.97 9.15
C PRO A 11 21.12 -8.26 7.66
N HIS A 12 20.62 -7.42 6.75
CA HIS A 12 20.54 -7.68 5.31
C HIS A 12 19.77 -8.98 4.99
N PRO A 13 18.43 -8.98 5.08
CA PRO A 13 17.59 -10.18 4.96
C PRO A 13 17.47 -10.73 3.53
N PHE A 14 18.41 -10.35 2.65
CA PHE A 14 18.45 -10.75 1.25
C PHE A 14 19.81 -11.35 0.90
N GLU A 15 19.79 -12.42 0.13
CA GLU A 15 21.00 -13.07 -0.38
C GLU A 15 21.06 -13.00 -1.91
N PHE A 16 22.25 -12.74 -2.45
CA PHE A 16 22.53 -12.80 -3.89
C PHE A 16 23.11 -14.16 -4.25
N LEU A 17 22.43 -14.89 -5.12
CA LEU A 17 22.87 -16.17 -5.65
C LEU A 17 23.24 -16.04 -7.12
N LEU A 18 24.43 -16.53 -7.47
CA LEU A 18 24.85 -16.66 -8.86
C LEU A 18 24.72 -18.13 -9.30
N LEU A 19 23.71 -18.41 -10.10
CA LEU A 19 23.41 -19.76 -10.59
C LEU A 19 23.89 -19.91 -12.02
N ARG A 20 24.73 -20.91 -12.30
CA ARG A 20 25.13 -21.24 -13.67
C ARG A 20 24.03 -22.08 -14.33
N THR A 21 23.38 -21.56 -15.36
CA THR A 21 22.29 -22.26 -16.08
C THR A 21 22.79 -23.02 -17.31
N SER A 22 23.88 -22.55 -17.92
CA SER A 22 24.55 -23.23 -19.03
C SER A 22 26.06 -22.92 -19.00
N PRO A 23 26.88 -23.49 -19.90
CA PRO A 23 28.31 -23.21 -19.91
C PRO A 23 28.68 -21.72 -19.94
N THR A 24 27.84 -20.89 -20.57
CA THR A 24 28.06 -19.46 -20.79
C THR A 24 26.94 -18.58 -20.24
N GLN A 25 25.93 -19.14 -19.57
CA GLN A 25 24.82 -18.39 -18.99
C GLN A 25 24.79 -18.53 -17.47
N TYR A 26 24.57 -17.39 -16.83
CA TYR A 26 24.46 -17.27 -15.39
C TYR A 26 23.20 -16.45 -15.07
N LEU A 27 22.50 -16.83 -14.02
CA LEU A 27 21.35 -16.14 -13.46
C LEU A 27 21.75 -15.56 -12.11
N VAL A 28 21.54 -14.26 -11.94
CA VAL A 28 21.66 -13.61 -10.64
C VAL A 28 20.28 -13.58 -10.02
N ARG A 29 20.12 -14.29 -8.91
CA ARG A 29 18.86 -14.36 -8.17
C ARG A 29 19.04 -13.66 -6.83
N LEU A 30 18.07 -12.85 -6.47
CA LEU A 30 17.96 -12.24 -5.16
C LEU A 30 16.87 -12.98 -4.38
N GLU A 31 17.22 -13.55 -3.25
CA GLU A 31 16.27 -14.28 -2.39
C GLU A 31 16.09 -13.56 -1.07
N GLN A 32 14.84 -13.46 -0.61
CA GLN A 32 14.54 -13.03 0.74
C GLN A 32 14.72 -14.24 1.67
N ILE A 33 15.73 -14.21 2.53
CA ILE A 33 16.10 -15.33 3.41
C ILE A 33 15.44 -15.24 4.79
N GLU A 34 15.03 -14.04 5.19
CA GLU A 34 14.29 -13.83 6.43
C GLU A 34 12.87 -13.31 6.15
N PRO A 35 11.82 -13.94 6.72
CA PRO A 35 10.45 -13.50 6.52
C PRO A 35 10.25 -12.09 7.10
N VAL A 36 9.36 -11.31 6.48
CA VAL A 36 9.00 -10.00 7.03
C VAL A 36 8.35 -10.20 8.40
N PRO A 37 8.81 -9.52 9.46
CA PRO A 37 8.22 -9.59 10.79
C PRO A 37 6.71 -9.31 10.76
N LEU A 38 5.90 -10.15 11.41
CA LEU A 38 4.44 -10.02 11.44
C LEU A 38 3.95 -8.70 12.08
N GLU A 39 4.80 -8.08 12.90
CA GLU A 39 4.54 -6.79 13.52
C GLU A 39 4.45 -5.66 12.49
N LEU A 40 5.19 -5.74 11.37
CA LEU A 40 5.16 -4.71 10.32
C LEU A 40 3.80 -4.60 9.62
N PRO A 41 3.20 -5.71 9.13
CA PRO A 41 1.82 -5.70 8.66
C PRO A 41 0.82 -5.14 9.69
N ALA A 42 0.96 -5.50 10.97
CA ALA A 42 0.06 -5.03 12.02
C ALA A 42 0.17 -3.51 12.24
N LEU A 43 1.40 -3.00 12.36
CA LEU A 43 1.68 -1.57 12.48
C LEU A 43 1.18 -0.78 11.27
N PHE A 44 1.23 -1.38 10.08
CA PHE A 44 0.71 -0.75 8.87
C PHE A 44 -0.80 -0.73 8.81
N GLY A 45 -1.47 -1.83 9.19
CA GLY A 45 -2.91 -1.87 9.33
C GLY A 45 -3.41 -0.80 10.32
N GLU A 46 -2.74 -0.66 11.47
CA GLU A 46 -3.04 0.39 12.45
C GLU A 46 -2.83 1.80 11.87
N TRP A 47 -1.74 2.03 11.14
CA TRP A 47 -1.50 3.30 10.47
C TRP A 47 -2.58 3.64 9.43
N LEU A 48 -2.98 2.68 8.60
CA LEU A 48 -4.08 2.85 7.64
C LEU A 48 -5.41 3.12 8.33
N TYR A 49 -5.69 2.42 9.43
CA TYR A 49 -6.88 2.62 10.24
C TYR A 49 -6.93 4.04 10.79
N ASN A 50 -5.83 4.51 11.39
CA ASN A 50 -5.72 5.85 11.94
C ASN A 50 -5.87 6.94 10.86
N LEU A 51 -5.24 6.76 9.70
CA LEU A 51 -5.43 7.66 8.56
C LEU A 51 -6.89 7.72 8.09
N ARG A 52 -7.54 6.55 7.98
CA ARG A 52 -8.94 6.50 7.56
C ARG A 52 -9.86 7.16 8.59
N SER A 53 -9.62 6.90 9.87
CA SER A 53 -10.34 7.50 10.98
C SER A 53 -10.18 9.02 10.99
N ALA A 54 -8.95 9.53 10.78
CA ALA A 54 -8.69 10.95 10.69
C ALA A 54 -9.44 11.63 9.54
N LEU A 55 -9.49 11.00 8.36
CA LEU A 55 -10.27 11.50 7.22
C LEU A 55 -11.77 11.56 7.55
N ASP A 56 -12.32 10.49 8.12
CA ASP A 56 -13.73 10.42 8.50
C ASP A 56 -14.06 11.47 9.58
N HIS A 57 -13.13 11.71 10.51
CA HIS A 57 -13.25 12.75 11.53
C HIS A 57 -13.23 14.18 10.94
N VAL A 58 -12.47 14.46 9.89
CA VAL A 58 -12.49 15.76 9.21
C VAL A 58 -13.89 16.09 8.67
N VAL A 59 -14.58 15.10 8.10
CA VAL A 59 -15.96 15.28 7.63
C VAL A 59 -16.91 15.49 8.80
N TRP A 60 -16.77 14.69 9.86
CA TRP A 60 -17.57 14.84 11.08
C TRP A 60 -17.40 16.23 11.71
N ALA A 61 -16.16 16.69 11.86
CA ALA A 61 -15.84 17.99 12.45
C ALA A 61 -16.34 19.15 11.58
N SER A 62 -16.25 19.02 10.27
CA SER A 62 -16.77 20.02 9.33
C SER A 62 -18.30 20.13 9.42
N ALA A 63 -19.01 19.01 9.54
CA ALA A 63 -20.46 18.98 9.75
C ALA A 63 -20.86 19.58 11.11
N ALA A 64 -20.13 19.26 12.18
CA ALA A 64 -20.36 19.82 13.52
C ALA A 64 -20.16 21.34 13.52
N HIS A 65 -19.10 21.81 12.87
CA HIS A 65 -18.82 23.24 12.74
C HIS A 65 -19.90 23.97 11.93
N ALA A 66 -20.29 23.42 10.78
CA ALA A 66 -21.29 24.05 9.90
C ALA A 66 -22.70 24.09 10.53
N SER A 67 -23.06 23.06 11.30
CA SER A 67 -24.37 22.96 11.95
C SER A 67 -24.43 23.63 13.34
N GLY A 68 -23.29 23.96 13.94
CA GLY A 68 -23.21 24.46 15.31
C GLY A 68 -23.63 23.43 16.37
N SER A 69 -23.71 22.14 16.02
CA SER A 69 -24.23 21.07 16.88
C SER A 69 -23.20 19.97 17.08
N ILE A 70 -23.10 19.47 18.32
CA ILE A 70 -22.26 18.33 18.70
C ILE A 70 -23.16 17.33 19.46
N PRO A 71 -23.45 16.14 18.89
CA PRO A 71 -23.01 15.67 17.57
C PRO A 71 -23.75 16.33 16.38
N PRO A 72 -23.17 16.33 15.17
CA PRO A 72 -23.86 16.76 13.96
C PRO A 72 -25.00 15.80 13.59
N ALA A 73 -26.00 16.31 12.86
CA ALA A 73 -27.10 15.50 12.38
C ALA A 73 -26.62 14.36 11.46
N GLY A 74 -27.05 13.12 11.75
CA GLY A 74 -26.69 11.95 10.94
C GLY A 74 -25.23 11.51 11.09
N GLU A 75 -24.62 11.74 12.25
CA GLU A 75 -23.20 11.44 12.53
C GLU A 75 -22.77 10.01 12.13
N ASP A 76 -23.62 9.01 12.35
CA ASP A 76 -23.33 7.61 12.03
C ASP A 76 -23.09 7.37 10.53
N GLY A 77 -23.63 8.24 9.69
CA GLY A 77 -23.48 8.19 8.24
C GLY A 77 -22.31 9.00 7.70
N LEU A 78 -21.70 9.88 8.53
CA LEU A 78 -20.63 10.76 8.11
C LEU A 78 -19.36 9.97 7.86
N GLN A 79 -18.79 10.17 6.67
CA GLN A 79 -17.61 9.46 6.23
C GLN A 79 -16.90 10.26 5.15
N TYR A 80 -15.57 10.23 5.13
CA TYR A 80 -14.80 10.80 4.03
C TYR A 80 -15.07 10.01 2.74
N PRO A 81 -15.64 10.65 1.70
CA PRO A 81 -15.98 9.99 0.47
C PRO A 81 -14.72 9.64 -0.32
N ILE A 82 -14.55 8.38 -0.71
CA ILE A 82 -13.51 7.94 -1.66
C ILE A 82 -14.15 6.92 -2.60
N TYR A 83 -14.42 7.33 -3.82
CA TYR A 83 -15.08 6.50 -4.82
C TYR A 83 -14.32 6.45 -6.15
N ASP A 84 -14.30 5.28 -6.78
CA ASP A 84 -13.68 5.08 -8.09
C ASP A 84 -14.62 5.42 -9.26
N THR A 85 -15.88 5.78 -8.98
CA THR A 85 -16.87 6.17 -10.01
C THR A 85 -17.81 7.28 -9.56
N GLU A 86 -18.17 8.17 -10.49
CA GLU A 86 -19.18 9.22 -10.31
C GLU A 86 -20.55 8.65 -9.86
N LYS A 87 -20.92 7.48 -10.36
CA LYS A 87 -22.17 6.79 -9.97
C LYS A 87 -22.17 6.44 -8.48
N ALA A 88 -21.04 5.94 -7.96
CA ALA A 88 -20.91 5.62 -6.54
C ALA A 88 -20.93 6.88 -5.67
N TRP A 89 -20.34 7.97 -6.13
CA TRP A 89 -20.43 9.29 -5.49
C TRP A 89 -21.88 9.74 -5.34
N LYS A 90 -22.63 9.84 -6.46
CA LYS A 90 -24.02 10.30 -6.45
C LYS A 90 -24.91 9.47 -5.53
N ARG A 91 -24.72 8.14 -5.50
CA ARG A 91 -25.48 7.23 -4.63
C ARG A 91 -25.25 7.49 -3.14
N ASN A 92 -24.06 7.98 -2.76
CA ASN A 92 -23.68 8.18 -1.36
C ASN A 92 -23.72 9.65 -0.91
N LEU A 93 -24.13 10.57 -1.78
CA LEU A 93 -24.17 12.01 -1.49
C LEU A 93 -25.03 12.35 -0.26
N TRP A 94 -26.01 11.51 0.08
CA TRP A 94 -26.84 11.68 1.27
C TRP A 94 -26.03 11.74 2.58
N ARG A 95 -24.85 11.11 2.62
CA ARG A 95 -23.92 11.14 3.76
C ARG A 95 -23.29 12.50 3.98
N LEU A 96 -23.30 13.36 2.97
CA LEU A 96 -22.65 14.67 2.99
C LEU A 96 -23.66 15.81 3.15
N ARG A 97 -24.96 15.50 3.34
CA ARG A 97 -26.02 16.51 3.52
C ARG A 97 -25.75 17.56 4.61
N PRO A 98 -25.10 17.22 5.74
CA PRO A 98 -24.80 18.22 6.77
C PRO A 98 -23.71 19.22 6.39
N LEU A 99 -23.00 19.02 5.27
CA LEU A 99 -21.90 19.89 4.85
C LEU A 99 -22.42 21.02 3.92
N PRO A 100 -21.83 22.22 3.99
CA PRO A 100 -22.04 23.26 3.00
C PRO A 100 -21.66 22.81 1.58
N GLU A 101 -22.37 23.32 0.58
CA GLU A 101 -22.19 22.97 -0.84
C GLU A 101 -20.73 23.10 -1.31
N HIS A 102 -20.05 24.20 -0.98
CA HIS A 102 -18.65 24.43 -1.35
C HIS A 102 -17.69 23.34 -0.83
N GLN A 103 -17.97 22.72 0.33
CA GLN A 103 -17.15 21.63 0.86
C GLN A 103 -17.43 20.33 0.11
N VAL A 104 -18.69 20.09 -0.27
CA VAL A 104 -19.08 18.93 -1.08
C VAL A 104 -18.44 19.01 -2.47
N GLU A 105 -18.40 20.19 -3.08
CA GLU A 105 -17.72 20.44 -4.36
C GLU A 105 -16.22 20.18 -4.26
N MET A 106 -15.57 20.68 -3.21
CA MET A 106 -14.15 20.42 -2.96
C MET A 106 -13.88 18.91 -2.82
N LEU A 107 -14.69 18.20 -2.03
CA LEU A 107 -14.57 16.74 -1.87
C LEU A 107 -14.78 15.99 -3.18
N HIS A 108 -15.67 16.48 -4.05
CA HIS A 108 -15.89 15.91 -5.39
C HIS A 108 -14.63 16.01 -6.25
N THR A 109 -13.99 17.18 -6.30
CA THR A 109 -12.77 17.38 -7.12
C THR A 109 -11.60 16.47 -6.71
N MET A 110 -11.55 16.03 -5.45
CA MET A 110 -10.49 15.17 -4.92
C MET A 110 -10.71 13.68 -5.22
N GLN A 111 -11.88 13.30 -5.76
CA GLN A 111 -12.24 11.89 -5.91
C GLN A 111 -11.35 11.17 -6.92
N PRO A 112 -11.05 9.87 -6.70
CA PRO A 112 -10.28 9.06 -7.64
C PRO A 112 -10.76 9.13 -9.09
N PHE A 113 -12.09 9.10 -9.33
CA PHE A 113 -12.65 9.15 -10.70
C PHE A 113 -12.41 10.47 -11.45
N ASN A 114 -11.97 11.53 -10.77
CA ASN A 114 -11.58 12.81 -11.39
C ASN A 114 -10.07 12.88 -11.68
N SER A 115 -9.34 11.78 -11.46
CA SER A 115 -7.89 11.69 -11.62
C SER A 115 -7.49 10.33 -12.20
N ASP A 116 -6.19 10.11 -12.38
CA ASP A 116 -5.67 8.78 -12.65
C ASP A 116 -5.92 7.88 -11.42
N LEU A 117 -6.73 6.83 -11.62
CA LEU A 117 -7.11 5.87 -10.58
C LEU A 117 -5.90 5.15 -9.99
N ASP A 118 -4.82 4.99 -10.75
CA ASP A 118 -3.60 4.31 -10.33
C ASP A 118 -2.60 5.26 -9.66
N ALA A 119 -2.79 6.58 -9.81
CA ALA A 119 -1.95 7.60 -9.15
C ALA A 119 -2.65 8.28 -7.95
N ASN A 120 -3.95 8.09 -7.75
CA ASN A 120 -4.69 8.78 -6.69
C ASN A 120 -4.38 8.19 -5.29
N PHE A 121 -3.77 9.00 -4.42
CA PHE A 121 -3.40 8.61 -3.06
C PHE A 121 -4.59 8.22 -2.18
N LEU A 122 -5.73 8.93 -2.28
CA LEU A 122 -6.96 8.59 -1.54
C LEU A 122 -7.50 7.22 -1.97
N GLY A 123 -7.48 6.96 -3.27
CA GLY A 123 -7.82 5.66 -3.85
C GLY A 123 -6.94 4.54 -3.28
N TRP A 124 -5.62 4.74 -3.23
CA TRP A 124 -4.69 3.79 -2.64
C TRP A 124 -4.93 3.54 -1.16
N ILE A 125 -5.06 4.59 -0.34
CA ILE A 125 -5.36 4.46 1.10
C ILE A 125 -6.64 3.65 1.30
N ASN A 126 -7.71 3.95 0.55
CA ASN A 126 -8.98 3.24 0.67
C ASN A 126 -8.88 1.76 0.25
N ARG A 127 -8.15 1.47 -0.83
CA ARG A 127 -7.92 0.08 -1.29
C ARG A 127 -7.11 -0.70 -0.25
N LEU A 128 -6.00 -0.14 0.22
CA LEU A 128 -5.14 -0.76 1.22
C LEU A 128 -5.88 -1.00 2.54
N ALA A 129 -6.63 -0.01 3.05
CA ALA A 129 -7.43 -0.15 4.27
C ALA A 129 -8.60 -1.15 4.12
N ARG A 130 -9.10 -1.39 2.90
CA ARG A 130 -10.09 -2.45 2.63
C ARG A 130 -9.45 -3.83 2.57
N ILE A 131 -8.27 -3.94 1.97
CA ILE A 131 -7.50 -5.19 1.93
C ILE A 131 -7.18 -5.64 3.36
N ASP A 132 -6.64 -4.73 4.18
CA ASP A 132 -6.27 -5.00 5.57
C ASP A 132 -7.44 -5.49 6.44
N ARG A 133 -8.62 -4.84 6.33
CA ARG A 133 -9.81 -5.22 7.11
C ARG A 133 -10.46 -6.55 6.71
N HIS A 134 -10.29 -6.99 5.46
CA HIS A 134 -11.03 -8.12 4.89
C HIS A 134 -10.16 -9.34 4.58
N ARG A 135 -8.84 -9.20 4.57
CA ARG A 135 -7.90 -10.30 4.32
C ARG A 135 -7.00 -10.43 5.54
N ARG A 136 -6.62 -11.67 5.86
CA ARG A 136 -5.56 -12.00 6.83
C ARG A 136 -4.42 -10.99 6.67
N LEU A 137 -3.82 -10.54 7.79
CA LEU A 137 -2.69 -9.60 7.86
C LEU A 137 -2.03 -9.45 6.50
N ALA A 138 -2.12 -8.24 5.91
CA ALA A 138 -1.62 -8.01 4.56
C ALA A 138 -0.27 -8.73 4.40
N MET A 139 -0.12 -9.56 3.35
CA MET A 139 1.16 -10.20 3.10
C MET A 139 2.11 -9.09 2.66
N TRP A 140 3.01 -8.70 3.57
CA TRP A 140 4.07 -7.77 3.27
C TRP A 140 5.21 -8.55 2.62
N THR A 141 5.60 -8.09 1.44
CA THR A 141 6.82 -8.53 0.77
C THR A 141 7.75 -7.33 0.69
N ALA A 142 9.03 -7.56 0.95
CA ALA A 142 10.02 -6.53 0.74
C ALA A 142 10.52 -6.64 -0.70
N ARG A 143 10.43 -5.53 -1.45
CA ARG A 143 10.97 -5.44 -2.81
C ARG A 143 12.25 -4.61 -2.77
N VAL A 144 13.31 -5.16 -3.35
CA VAL A 144 14.50 -4.36 -3.67
C VAL A 144 14.17 -3.46 -4.85
N ALA A 145 14.02 -2.18 -4.57
CA ALA A 145 13.67 -1.15 -5.55
C ALA A 145 14.84 -0.83 -6.48
N GLU A 146 16.07 -0.91 -5.95
CA GLU A 146 17.32 -0.64 -6.64
C GLU A 146 18.39 -1.61 -6.13
N ALA A 147 19.15 -2.20 -7.07
CA ALA A 147 20.31 -3.03 -6.78
C ALA A 147 21.42 -2.67 -7.76
N GLU A 148 22.62 -2.41 -7.23
CA GLU A 148 23.83 -2.15 -8.01
C GLU A 148 24.81 -3.33 -7.87
N PRO A 149 24.55 -4.48 -8.52
CA PRO A 149 25.44 -5.62 -8.40
C PRO A 149 26.75 -5.36 -9.14
N VAL A 150 27.87 -5.67 -8.47
CA VAL A 150 29.22 -5.58 -9.04
C VAL A 150 29.66 -6.96 -9.49
N PHE A 151 30.00 -7.12 -10.77
CA PHE A 151 30.46 -8.39 -11.33
C PHE A 151 31.92 -8.31 -11.76
N GLN A 152 32.69 -9.35 -11.41
CA GLN A 152 34.01 -9.56 -11.99
C GLN A 152 33.90 -10.44 -13.23
N ILE A 153 34.16 -9.86 -14.40
CA ILE A 153 34.13 -10.56 -15.68
C ILE A 153 35.55 -11.01 -16.05
N PRO A 154 35.78 -12.27 -16.45
CA PRO A 154 37.07 -12.71 -16.95
C PRO A 154 37.56 -11.86 -18.13
N SER A 155 38.86 -11.57 -18.17
CA SER A 155 39.46 -10.81 -19.26
C SER A 155 39.22 -11.46 -20.62
N GLY A 156 38.86 -10.65 -21.63
CA GLY A 156 38.61 -11.10 -23.00
C GLY A 156 37.19 -11.62 -23.25
N VAL A 157 36.28 -11.51 -22.27
CA VAL A 157 34.86 -11.87 -22.41
C VAL A 157 34.00 -10.60 -22.43
N ALA A 158 33.11 -10.48 -23.41
CA ALA A 158 32.08 -9.46 -23.45
C ALA A 158 30.74 -10.07 -23.00
N PRO A 159 30.23 -9.74 -21.79
CA PRO A 159 28.96 -10.29 -21.34
C PRO A 159 27.79 -9.54 -21.98
N ALA A 160 26.70 -10.26 -22.23
CA ALA A 160 25.39 -9.67 -22.45
C ALA A 160 24.62 -9.71 -21.13
N LEU A 161 24.07 -8.57 -20.70
CA LEU A 161 23.24 -8.46 -19.52
C LEU A 161 21.78 -8.34 -19.94
N GLU A 162 20.95 -9.22 -19.40
CA GLU A 162 19.51 -9.22 -19.62
C GLU A 162 18.79 -9.17 -18.27
N TRP A 163 17.75 -8.34 -18.17
CA TRP A 163 16.93 -8.28 -16.97
C TRP A 163 15.96 -9.47 -16.93
N GLY A 164 16.00 -10.24 -15.85
CA GLY A 164 15.06 -11.33 -15.59
C GLY A 164 13.66 -10.84 -15.23
N GLN A 165 12.70 -11.77 -15.20
CA GLN A 165 11.36 -11.52 -14.67
C GLN A 165 11.31 -11.80 -13.17
N TRP A 166 10.55 -10.99 -12.45
CA TRP A 166 10.25 -11.22 -11.03
C TRP A 166 9.31 -12.42 -10.90
N VAL A 167 9.72 -13.43 -10.16
CA VAL A 167 8.90 -14.61 -9.86
C VAL A 167 8.60 -14.59 -8.37
N PHE A 168 7.33 -14.40 -8.01
CA PHE A 168 6.87 -14.67 -6.66
C PHE A 168 6.69 -16.18 -6.53
N GLN A 169 7.56 -16.82 -5.76
CA GLN A 169 7.40 -18.20 -5.37
C GLN A 169 6.74 -18.22 -3.99
N GLU A 170 5.47 -18.64 -3.91
CA GLU A 170 4.86 -18.98 -2.63
C GLU A 170 5.54 -20.25 -2.12
N ASP A 171 6.46 -20.13 -1.18
CA ASP A 171 6.95 -21.29 -0.44
C ASP A 171 5.77 -21.86 0.36
N ALA A 172 5.28 -23.00 -0.10
CA ALA A 172 4.36 -23.85 0.63
C ALA A 172 5.05 -24.40 1.89
N ALA A 173 5.09 -23.58 2.94
CA ALA A 173 5.48 -23.99 4.28
C ALA A 173 4.43 -23.54 5.30
N ILE A 174 3.16 -23.91 5.06
CA ILE A 174 2.25 -24.27 6.17
C ILE A 174 2.32 -25.79 6.30
N LEU A 175 3.43 -26.27 6.86
CA LEU A 175 3.49 -27.60 7.45
C LEU A 175 4.35 -27.50 8.70
N LEU A 176 3.75 -27.16 9.82
CA LEU A 176 4.13 -27.70 11.14
C LEU A 176 2.93 -27.59 12.10
N GLY A 177 2.43 -28.77 12.52
CA GLY A 177 1.78 -29.01 13.82
C GLY A 177 0.29 -28.76 13.91
#